data_AF-A0A932G1T4-F1
#
_entry.id   AF-A0A932G1T4-F1
#
_cell.length_a   1.000
_cell.length_b   1.000
_cell.length_c   1.000
_cell.angle_alpha   90.00
_cell.angle_beta   90.00
_cell.angle_gamma   90.00
#
_symmetry.space_group_name_H-M   'P 1'
#
loop_
_entity.id
_entity.type
_entity.pdbx_description
1 polymer ?
#
loop_
_entity_poly.entity_id
_entity_poly.type
_entity_poly.pdbx_seq_one_letter_code
_entity_poly.pdbx_strand_id
1 'polypeptide(L)'
;GEGEGEECEDTCEPPRVCDPNEECVECLEAEGSPDPGCQDDRPFCRGGLCAICLADDDCRALGTVLCDPASGECVGCQVDADCTAADLGAACLPDGTCAECADSGDCGNRGCDPRTNTCSDAASDSVGRCEPCVSDEDCDGERVCAVARWPPQVGEEIGTYCGWPCVELGSDCWGGGTDCLDTETRGGVQTQVCLPSSSTCEALTDAGETHCDADEDCGVPDLDDAVCSGMTCSVECTTDADCPGAMECFDDVCGGD
;
A
#
# COMPACT_ATOMS: atom_id res chain seq x y z
N GLY A 1 -38.39 -41.81 -46.53
CA GLY A 1 -38.92 -41.29 -45.26
C GLY A 1 -38.15 -40.03 -45.02
N GLU A 2 -38.62 -38.96 -45.65
CA GLU A 2 -38.10 -37.61 -45.48
C GLU A 2 -38.80 -37.11 -44.21
N GLY A 3 -38.06 -37.11 -43.11
CA GLY A 3 -38.52 -36.55 -41.84
C GLY A 3 -38.23 -35.05 -41.86
N GLU A 4 -39.29 -34.28 -41.66
CA GLU A 4 -39.31 -32.82 -41.57
C GLU A 4 -38.50 -32.40 -40.32
N GLY A 5 -37.32 -31.82 -40.53
CA GLY A 5 -36.47 -31.23 -39.48
C GLY A 5 -36.71 -29.73 -39.39
N GLU A 6 -37.94 -29.34 -39.06
CA GLU A 6 -38.45 -27.97 -39.19
C GLU A 6 -39.27 -27.60 -37.95
N GLU A 7 -38.69 -27.63 -36.74
CA GLU A 7 -39.43 -27.23 -35.52
C GLU A 7 -38.68 -26.29 -34.56
N CYS A 8 -37.43 -25.96 -34.83
CA CYS A 8 -36.64 -25.22 -33.85
C CYS A 8 -36.65 -23.69 -34.06
N GLU A 9 -36.71 -23.21 -35.31
CA GLU A 9 -36.65 -21.78 -35.64
C GLU A 9 -37.86 -20.96 -35.14
N ASP A 10 -39.03 -21.58 -34.97
CA ASP A 10 -40.26 -20.89 -34.49
C ASP A 10 -40.50 -21.03 -32.98
N THR A 11 -39.69 -21.82 -32.25
CA THR A 11 -39.97 -22.19 -30.85
C THR A 11 -39.07 -21.48 -29.83
N CYS A 12 -37.88 -21.04 -30.22
CA CYS A 12 -36.97 -20.35 -29.31
C CYS A 12 -37.38 -18.87 -29.13
N GLU A 13 -37.87 -18.51 -27.93
CA GLU A 13 -38.14 -17.10 -27.61
C GLU A 13 -36.81 -16.29 -27.54
N PRO A 14 -36.72 -15.12 -28.20
CA PRO A 14 -35.54 -14.27 -28.13
C PRO A 14 -35.14 -13.95 -26.68
N PRO A 15 -33.84 -13.97 -26.33
CA PRO A 15 -32.68 -13.95 -27.23
C PRO A 15 -32.15 -15.33 -27.65
N ARG A 16 -32.86 -16.44 -27.40
CA ARG A 16 -32.35 -17.79 -27.64
C ARG A 16 -32.29 -18.13 -29.14
N VAL A 17 -31.29 -18.94 -29.50
CA VAL A 17 -31.03 -19.45 -30.85
C VAL A 17 -31.05 -20.98 -30.82
N CYS A 18 -31.43 -21.61 -31.93
CA CYS A 18 -31.46 -23.07 -32.02
C CYS A 18 -30.10 -23.65 -32.40
N ASP A 19 -29.64 -24.66 -31.64
CA ASP A 19 -28.41 -25.40 -31.92
C ASP A 19 -28.61 -26.55 -32.93
N PRO A 20 -27.53 -27.18 -33.42
CA PRO A 20 -27.64 -28.32 -34.34
C PRO A 20 -28.32 -29.58 -33.77
N ASN A 21 -28.54 -29.65 -32.45
CA ASN A 21 -29.27 -30.72 -31.78
C ASN A 21 -30.75 -30.39 -31.54
N GLU A 22 -31.22 -29.26 -32.09
CA GLU A 22 -32.59 -28.77 -31.93
C GLU A 22 -32.93 -28.30 -30.49
N GLU A 23 -31.91 -27.86 -29.74
CA GLU A 23 -32.07 -27.26 -28.41
C GLU A 23 -31.98 -25.73 -28.46
N CYS A 24 -32.82 -25.04 -27.68
CA CYS A 24 -32.77 -23.57 -27.56
C CYS A 24 -31.68 -23.15 -26.56
N VAL A 25 -30.61 -22.58 -27.08
CA VAL A 25 -29.44 -22.08 -26.34
C VAL A 25 -29.38 -20.56 -26.36
N GLU A 26 -28.63 -19.92 -25.47
CA GLU A 26 -28.47 -18.46 -25.47
C GLU A 26 -27.56 -17.96 -26.60
N CYS A 27 -26.66 -18.83 -27.08
CA CYS A 27 -25.64 -18.50 -28.06
C CYS A 27 -25.18 -19.77 -28.78
N LEU A 28 -24.55 -19.62 -29.95
CA LEU A 28 -23.98 -20.74 -30.71
C LEU A 28 -22.49 -20.58 -30.74
N GLU A 29 -21.71 -21.62 -30.42
CA GLU A 29 -20.25 -21.57 -30.45
C GLU A 29 -19.74 -21.17 -31.85
N ALA A 30 -19.56 -19.87 -32.05
CA ALA A 30 -18.99 -19.28 -33.24
C ALA A 30 -17.49 -19.13 -33.02
N GLU A 31 -16.70 -19.54 -34.02
CA GLU A 31 -15.26 -19.36 -34.01
C GLU A 31 -14.93 -17.85 -34.01
N GLY A 32 -14.63 -17.30 -32.83
CA GLY A 32 -14.24 -15.90 -32.62
C GLY A 32 -15.26 -15.08 -31.83
N SER A 33 -14.76 -14.37 -30.80
CA SER A 33 -15.54 -13.50 -29.92
C SER A 33 -15.56 -12.05 -30.40
N PRO A 34 -16.60 -11.24 -30.10
CA PRO A 34 -17.80 -11.54 -29.31
C PRO A 34 -18.94 -12.21 -30.11
N ASP A 35 -19.74 -13.05 -29.45
CA ASP A 35 -20.90 -13.72 -30.05
C ASP A 35 -22.09 -12.75 -30.16
N PRO A 36 -22.70 -12.57 -31.36
CA PRO A 36 -23.83 -11.67 -31.55
C PRO A 36 -25.11 -12.06 -30.79
N GLY A 37 -25.24 -13.30 -30.31
CA GLY A 37 -26.32 -13.74 -29.44
C GLY A 37 -26.15 -13.30 -27.98
N CYS A 38 -24.93 -12.93 -27.59
CA CYS A 38 -24.61 -12.51 -26.24
C CYS A 38 -24.55 -10.99 -26.08
N GLN A 39 -24.85 -10.53 -24.86
CA GLN A 39 -24.82 -9.11 -24.51
C GLN A 39 -23.41 -8.66 -24.13
N ASP A 40 -23.15 -7.34 -24.15
CA ASP A 40 -21.84 -6.75 -23.89
C ASP A 40 -21.24 -7.13 -22.52
N ASP A 41 -22.06 -7.47 -21.53
CA ASP A 41 -21.64 -7.88 -20.18
C ASP A 41 -21.22 -9.36 -20.09
N ARG A 42 -21.61 -10.19 -21.07
CA ARG A 42 -21.26 -11.62 -21.17
C ARG A 42 -20.99 -12.02 -22.61
N PRO A 43 -19.95 -11.46 -23.26
CA PRO A 43 -19.82 -11.46 -24.72
C PRO A 43 -19.41 -12.81 -25.33
N PHE A 44 -19.19 -13.84 -24.51
CA PHE A 44 -18.67 -15.13 -24.94
C PHE A 44 -19.73 -16.22 -24.88
N CYS A 45 -19.66 -17.20 -25.79
CA CYS A 45 -20.51 -18.38 -25.75
C CYS A 45 -19.75 -19.60 -25.24
N ARG A 46 -20.31 -20.31 -24.25
CA ARG A 46 -19.74 -21.54 -23.69
C ARG A 46 -20.84 -22.57 -23.41
N GLY A 47 -20.84 -23.69 -24.13
CA GLY A 47 -21.82 -24.75 -23.90
C GLY A 47 -23.28 -24.26 -24.04
N GLY A 48 -23.52 -23.32 -24.96
CA GLY A 48 -24.84 -22.75 -25.21
C GLY A 48 -25.31 -21.69 -24.20
N LEU A 49 -24.45 -21.24 -23.29
CA LEU A 49 -24.74 -20.16 -22.34
C LEU A 49 -23.78 -18.99 -22.55
N CYS A 50 -24.27 -17.77 -22.34
CA CYS A 50 -23.41 -16.58 -22.39
C CYS A 50 -22.56 -16.48 -21.11
N ALA A 51 -21.25 -16.33 -21.30
CA ALA A 51 -20.21 -16.29 -20.29
C ALA A 51 -19.48 -14.94 -20.31
N ILE A 52 -18.94 -14.56 -19.15
CA ILE A 52 -18.09 -13.36 -19.01
C ILE A 52 -16.71 -13.60 -19.61
N CYS A 53 -16.22 -14.83 -19.58
CA CYS A 53 -14.88 -15.20 -20.02
C CYS A 53 -14.82 -16.60 -20.63
N LEU A 54 -13.83 -16.81 -21.49
CA LEU A 54 -13.39 -18.14 -21.93
C LEU A 54 -11.98 -18.47 -21.43
N ALA A 55 -11.18 -17.45 -21.18
CA ALA A 55 -9.83 -17.54 -20.65
C ALA A 55 -9.54 -16.41 -19.65
N ASP A 56 -8.47 -16.57 -18.88
CA ASP A 56 -8.04 -15.63 -17.84
C ASP A 56 -7.79 -14.21 -18.39
N ASP A 57 -7.32 -14.10 -19.63
CA ASP A 57 -7.08 -12.81 -20.30
C ASP A 57 -8.36 -11.98 -20.46
N ASP A 58 -9.53 -12.62 -20.57
CA ASP A 58 -10.83 -11.93 -20.70
C ASP A 58 -11.24 -11.22 -19.40
N CYS A 59 -10.73 -11.70 -18.26
CA CYS A 59 -11.07 -11.21 -16.93
C CYS A 59 -10.26 -9.98 -16.52
N ARG A 60 -9.13 -9.71 -17.18
CA ARG A 60 -8.20 -8.63 -16.79
C ARG A 60 -8.83 -7.25 -16.86
N ALA A 61 -9.67 -7.01 -17.87
CA ALA A 61 -10.36 -5.73 -18.02
C ALA A 61 -11.36 -5.45 -16.88
N LEU A 62 -11.75 -6.48 -16.14
CA LEU A 62 -12.71 -6.40 -15.03
C LEU A 62 -12.03 -6.33 -13.65
N GLY A 63 -10.69 -6.29 -13.60
CA GLY A 63 -9.93 -6.28 -12.35
C GLY A 63 -9.84 -7.64 -11.64
N THR A 64 -10.26 -8.69 -12.31
CA THR A 64 -10.15 -10.10 -11.89
C THR A 64 -9.12 -10.82 -12.74
N VAL A 65 -8.63 -11.97 -12.28
CA VAL A 65 -7.45 -12.60 -12.91
C VAL A 65 -7.70 -13.99 -13.46
N LEU A 66 -8.75 -14.69 -13.01
CA LEU A 66 -9.04 -16.04 -13.44
C LEU A 66 -10.43 -16.14 -14.06
N CYS A 67 -10.54 -16.94 -15.11
CA CYS A 67 -11.82 -17.38 -15.63
C CYS A 67 -12.17 -18.75 -15.04
N ASP A 68 -13.27 -18.85 -14.27
CA ASP A 68 -13.73 -20.15 -13.79
C ASP A 68 -14.34 -20.95 -14.95
N PRO A 69 -13.74 -22.08 -15.35
CA PRO A 69 -14.23 -22.85 -16.48
C PRO A 69 -15.56 -23.56 -16.20
N ALA A 70 -16.00 -23.67 -14.95
CA ALA A 70 -17.28 -24.28 -14.63
C ALA A 70 -18.45 -23.30 -14.79
N SER A 71 -18.27 -22.05 -14.36
CA SER A 71 -19.31 -21.01 -14.39
C SER A 71 -19.22 -20.08 -15.60
N GLY A 72 -18.04 -19.92 -16.21
CA GLY A 72 -17.80 -18.88 -17.20
C GLY A 72 -17.77 -17.48 -16.59
N GLU A 73 -17.59 -17.38 -15.27
CA GLU A 73 -17.47 -16.11 -14.54
C GLU A 73 -16.00 -15.81 -14.23
N CYS A 74 -15.69 -14.52 -14.14
CA CYS A 74 -14.39 -14.08 -13.68
C CYS A 74 -14.30 -14.08 -12.17
N VAL A 75 -13.24 -14.69 -11.64
CA VAL A 75 -12.98 -14.83 -10.22
C VAL A 75 -11.63 -14.21 -9.85
N GLY A 76 -11.45 -13.94 -8.56
CA GLY A 76 -10.19 -13.48 -8.01
C GLY A 76 -9.08 -14.55 -8.11
N CYS A 77 -7.86 -14.14 -7.76
CA CYS A 77 -6.73 -15.05 -7.64
C CYS A 77 -7.00 -16.09 -6.53
N GLN A 78 -6.37 -17.26 -6.65
CA GLN A 78 -6.37 -18.30 -5.63
C GLN A 78 -4.97 -18.58 -5.09
N VAL A 79 -3.95 -18.32 -5.91
CA VAL A 79 -2.53 -18.43 -5.58
C VAL A 79 -1.74 -17.31 -6.25
N ASP A 80 -0.54 -17.01 -5.76
CA ASP A 80 0.32 -15.94 -6.29
C ASP A 80 0.65 -16.11 -7.77
N ALA A 81 0.72 -17.35 -8.25
CA ALA A 81 0.95 -17.66 -9.66
C ALA A 81 -0.14 -17.12 -10.60
N ASP A 82 -1.34 -16.84 -10.08
CA ASP A 82 -2.43 -16.24 -10.84
C ASP A 82 -2.21 -14.74 -11.09
N CYS A 83 -1.33 -14.10 -10.30
CA CYS A 83 -1.04 -12.67 -10.39
C CYS A 83 0.11 -12.33 -11.36
N THR A 84 0.63 -13.31 -12.10
CA THR A 84 1.87 -13.18 -12.91
C THR A 84 1.85 -12.17 -14.07
N ALA A 85 0.74 -11.46 -14.32
CA ALA A 85 0.74 -10.39 -15.31
C ALA A 85 1.50 -9.17 -14.79
N ALA A 86 2.25 -8.50 -15.66
CA ALA A 86 3.14 -7.39 -15.30
C ALA A 86 2.46 -6.23 -14.55
N ASP A 87 1.14 -6.08 -14.71
CA ASP A 87 0.36 -4.96 -14.16
C ASP A 87 -0.50 -5.33 -12.94
N LEU A 88 -0.46 -6.59 -12.47
CA LEU A 88 -1.36 -7.08 -11.41
C LEU A 88 -0.68 -7.24 -10.04
N GLY A 89 0.66 -7.19 -9.98
CA GLY A 89 1.42 -7.45 -8.75
C GLY A 89 1.90 -8.90 -8.66
N ALA A 90 2.60 -9.27 -7.59
CA ALA A 90 3.20 -10.60 -7.46
C ALA A 90 2.44 -11.55 -6.53
N ALA A 91 1.54 -11.03 -5.68
CA ALA A 91 0.93 -11.77 -4.58
C ALA A 91 -0.59 -11.81 -4.67
N CYS A 92 -1.18 -12.93 -4.27
CA CYS A 92 -2.62 -13.10 -4.16
C CYS A 92 -3.10 -12.86 -2.73
N LEU A 93 -3.88 -11.81 -2.53
CA LEU A 93 -4.42 -11.45 -1.22
C LEU A 93 -5.59 -12.37 -0.81
N PRO A 94 -5.91 -12.49 0.50
CA PRO A 94 -7.00 -13.33 0.98
C PRO A 94 -8.40 -12.99 0.45
N ASP A 95 -8.59 -11.78 -0.08
CA ASP A 95 -9.84 -11.35 -0.71
C ASP A 95 -9.92 -11.68 -2.22
N GLY A 96 -8.88 -12.33 -2.76
CA GLY A 96 -8.78 -12.72 -4.17
C GLY A 96 -8.29 -11.61 -5.10
N THR A 97 -7.82 -10.49 -4.56
CA THR A 97 -7.17 -9.44 -5.35
C THR A 97 -5.68 -9.68 -5.49
N CYS A 98 -5.10 -9.27 -6.61
CA CYS A 98 -3.65 -9.27 -6.78
C CYS A 98 -3.07 -7.95 -6.31
N ALA A 99 -1.94 -8.01 -5.62
CA ALA A 99 -1.20 -6.84 -5.15
C ALA A 99 0.31 -7.07 -5.33
N GLU A 100 1.11 -6.02 -5.15
CA GLU A 100 2.55 -6.14 -5.32
C GLU A 100 3.16 -7.10 -4.30
N CYS A 101 2.61 -7.12 -3.08
CA CYS A 101 3.07 -7.98 -2.01
C CYS A 101 1.95 -8.33 -1.02
N ALA A 102 2.01 -9.53 -0.46
CA ALA A 102 1.28 -9.94 0.74
C ALA A 102 2.21 -9.93 1.96
N ASP A 103 3.51 -10.15 1.73
CA ASP A 103 4.57 -10.00 2.73
C ASP A 103 5.88 -9.50 2.11
N SER A 104 6.88 -9.23 2.95
CA SER A 104 8.18 -8.68 2.50
C SER A 104 8.97 -9.64 1.59
N GLY A 105 8.65 -10.93 1.56
CA GLY A 105 9.23 -11.90 0.65
C GLY A 105 8.90 -11.63 -0.83
N ASP A 106 7.75 -11.00 -1.10
CA ASP A 106 7.31 -10.68 -2.46
C ASP A 106 8.07 -9.49 -3.06
N CYS A 107 8.63 -8.63 -2.20
CA CYS A 107 9.32 -7.40 -2.58
C CYS A 107 10.83 -7.57 -2.82
N GLY A 108 11.36 -8.79 -2.68
CA GLY A 108 12.77 -9.08 -2.86
C GLY A 108 13.62 -8.52 -1.72
N ASN A 109 14.30 -7.40 -1.96
CA ASN A 109 15.15 -6.72 -0.97
C ASN A 109 14.54 -5.41 -0.47
N ARG A 110 13.22 -5.29 -0.51
CA ARG A 110 12.45 -4.09 -0.14
C ARG A 110 11.34 -4.52 0.82
N GLY A 111 10.82 -3.60 1.62
CA GLY A 111 9.72 -3.85 2.54
C GLY A 111 8.36 -3.95 1.82
N CYS A 112 7.37 -4.55 2.47
CA CYS A 112 5.98 -4.58 2.00
C CYS A 112 5.12 -3.75 2.96
N ASP A 113 4.47 -2.69 2.48
CA ASP A 113 3.50 -1.96 3.30
C ASP A 113 2.20 -2.78 3.43
N PRO A 114 1.85 -3.30 4.62
CA PRO A 114 0.70 -4.18 4.79
C PRO A 114 -0.64 -3.44 4.69
N ARG A 115 -0.66 -2.09 4.66
CA ARG A 115 -1.89 -1.30 4.53
C ARG A 115 -2.27 -1.08 3.07
N THR A 116 -1.27 -0.94 2.19
CA THR A 116 -1.47 -0.70 0.77
C THR A 116 -1.14 -1.91 -0.10
N ASN A 117 -0.45 -2.92 0.45
CA ASN A 117 0.05 -4.10 -0.27
C ASN A 117 0.99 -3.71 -1.43
N THR A 118 1.81 -2.69 -1.20
CA THR A 118 2.79 -2.16 -2.16
C THR A 118 4.20 -2.31 -1.62
N CYS A 119 5.16 -2.60 -2.50
CA CYS A 119 6.56 -2.67 -2.11
C CYS A 119 7.14 -1.27 -1.89
N SER A 120 8.00 -1.14 -0.89
CA SER A 120 8.75 0.09 -0.65
C SER A 120 9.71 0.39 -1.81
N ASP A 121 10.05 1.67 -1.98
CA ASP A 121 11.12 2.08 -2.89
C ASP A 121 12.51 1.93 -2.24
N ALA A 122 12.56 1.95 -0.91
CA ALA A 122 13.78 1.77 -0.12
C ALA A 122 14.21 0.30 -0.12
N ALA A 123 15.53 0.07 -0.05
CA ALA A 123 16.02 -1.28 0.23
C ALA A 123 15.77 -1.60 1.72
N SER A 124 15.59 -2.87 2.04
CA SER A 124 15.56 -3.32 3.42
C SER A 124 16.85 -2.93 4.14
N ASP A 125 16.76 -2.57 5.42
CA ASP A 125 17.89 -2.20 6.28
C ASP A 125 18.69 -1.00 5.70
N SER A 126 17.99 -0.01 5.12
CA SER A 126 18.64 1.15 4.47
C SER A 126 18.15 2.53 4.91
N VAL A 127 17.01 2.60 5.60
CA VAL A 127 16.40 3.85 6.07
C VAL A 127 16.83 4.12 7.51
N GLY A 128 17.51 5.24 7.72
CA GLY A 128 18.01 5.69 9.00
C GLY A 128 16.95 6.28 9.91
N ARG A 129 17.37 6.64 11.12
CA ARG A 129 16.51 7.31 12.11
C ARG A 129 15.95 8.63 11.55
N CYS A 130 14.66 8.86 11.78
CA CYS A 130 13.94 10.06 11.31
C CYS A 130 13.90 10.22 9.78
N GLU A 131 14.29 9.19 9.03
CA GLU A 131 13.99 9.13 7.60
C GLU A 131 12.62 8.45 7.38
N PRO A 132 11.84 8.87 6.36
CA PRO A 132 10.55 8.28 6.06
C PRO A 132 10.66 6.80 5.70
N CYS A 133 9.75 5.99 6.22
CA CYS A 133 9.66 4.55 5.96
C CYS A 133 8.22 4.12 5.66
N VAL A 134 8.05 2.99 4.99
CA VAL A 134 6.72 2.40 4.71
C VAL A 134 6.57 0.98 5.28
N SER A 135 7.68 0.30 5.56
CA SER A 135 7.73 -1.01 6.20
C SER A 135 8.74 -1.04 7.34
N ASP A 136 8.54 -1.93 8.30
CA ASP A 136 9.51 -2.15 9.39
C ASP A 136 10.86 -2.63 8.83
N GLU A 137 10.86 -3.42 7.75
CA GLU A 137 12.07 -3.90 7.08
C GLU A 137 12.88 -2.80 6.38
N ASP A 138 12.30 -1.63 6.11
CA ASP A 138 13.03 -0.52 5.49
C ASP A 138 14.11 0.01 6.45
N CYS A 139 13.82 -0.03 7.75
CA CYS A 139 14.60 0.61 8.79
C CYS A 139 15.91 -0.13 9.07
N ASP A 140 16.99 0.64 9.23
CA ASP A 140 18.31 0.09 9.53
C ASP A 140 18.40 -0.45 10.98
N GLY A 141 19.09 -1.57 11.18
CA GLY A 141 19.33 -2.18 12.48
C GLY A 141 18.08 -2.80 13.12
N GLU A 142 17.85 -2.53 14.40
CA GLU A 142 16.71 -3.05 15.18
C GLU A 142 15.56 -2.02 15.28
N ARG A 143 15.57 -1.02 14.38
CA ARG A 143 14.54 0.01 14.32
C ARG A 143 13.25 -0.53 13.70
N VAL A 144 12.16 0.16 14.00
CA VAL A 144 10.82 -0.11 13.46
C VAL A 144 10.27 1.14 12.79
N CYS A 145 9.42 0.95 11.80
CA CYS A 145 8.79 2.03 11.08
C CYS A 145 7.53 2.48 11.82
N ALA A 146 7.63 3.58 12.56
CA ALA A 146 6.62 3.98 13.53
C ALA A 146 5.80 5.17 13.07
N VAL A 147 4.49 5.15 13.36
CA VAL A 147 3.60 6.29 13.09
C VAL A 147 3.96 7.46 14.00
N ALA A 148 4.33 8.59 13.42
CA ALA A 148 4.54 9.83 14.15
C ALA A 148 3.27 10.68 14.10
N ARG A 149 3.01 11.38 15.21
CA ARG A 149 1.81 12.22 15.38
C ARG A 149 2.18 13.57 15.97
N TRP A 150 1.43 14.61 15.58
CA TRP A 150 1.61 15.95 16.12
C TRP A 150 0.31 16.62 16.57
N PRO A 151 0.22 17.13 17.82
CA PRO A 151 1.15 16.89 18.93
C PRO A 151 1.30 15.40 19.25
N PRO A 152 2.39 14.98 19.92
CA PRO A 152 2.60 13.57 20.23
C PRO A 152 1.42 12.91 20.96
N GLN A 153 1.17 11.63 20.65
CA GLN A 153 0.12 10.76 21.22
C GLN A 153 -1.35 11.13 20.94
N VAL A 154 -1.68 12.42 20.75
CA VAL A 154 -3.08 12.88 20.56
C VAL A 154 -3.35 13.52 19.20
N GLY A 155 -2.28 13.76 18.44
CA GLY A 155 -2.30 14.41 17.15
C GLY A 155 -2.73 13.56 15.96
N GLU A 156 -2.80 14.23 14.82
CA GLU A 156 -2.95 13.60 13.52
C GLU A 156 -1.64 12.91 13.12
N GLU A 157 -1.73 11.88 12.27
CA GLU A 157 -0.56 11.24 11.67
C GLU A 157 0.11 12.25 10.74
N ILE A 158 1.38 12.56 11.02
CA ILE A 158 2.18 13.47 10.19
C ILE A 158 3.11 12.71 9.24
N GLY A 159 3.36 11.43 9.52
CA GLY A 159 4.22 10.58 8.72
C GLY A 159 4.59 9.29 9.45
N THR A 160 5.50 8.52 8.84
CA THR A 160 6.12 7.35 9.44
C THR A 160 7.62 7.39 9.32
N TYR A 161 8.31 7.10 10.42
CA TYR A 161 9.75 7.24 10.52
C TYR A 161 10.37 6.08 11.28
N CYS A 162 11.61 5.77 10.94
CA CYS A 162 12.35 4.74 11.64
C CYS A 162 12.77 5.22 13.04
N GLY A 163 12.39 4.44 14.06
CA GLY A 163 12.73 4.71 15.46
C GLY A 163 13.08 3.42 16.20
N TRP A 164 13.76 3.56 17.34
CA TRP A 164 14.16 2.41 18.16
C TRP A 164 13.04 1.98 19.11
N PRO A 165 12.74 0.68 19.24
CA PRO A 165 11.87 0.19 20.30
C PRO A 165 12.43 0.53 21.69
N CYS A 166 11.60 1.11 22.56
CA CYS A 166 12.02 1.53 23.90
C CYS A 166 12.43 0.37 24.82
N VAL A 167 11.88 -0.81 24.59
CA VAL A 167 12.18 -2.01 25.40
C VAL A 167 13.65 -2.40 25.38
N GLU A 168 14.40 -1.96 24.38
CA GLU A 168 15.81 -2.32 24.19
C GLU A 168 16.77 -1.30 24.82
N LEU A 169 16.36 -0.04 24.92
CA LEU A 169 17.20 1.07 25.40
C LEU A 169 17.01 1.36 26.91
N GLY A 170 15.96 0.82 27.52
CA GLY A 170 15.45 1.36 28.78
C GLY A 170 14.59 2.60 28.50
N SER A 171 14.08 3.27 29.53
CA SER A 171 13.26 4.49 29.38
C SER A 171 13.97 5.67 28.71
N ASP A 172 15.25 5.50 28.34
CA ASP A 172 16.13 6.59 27.92
C ASP A 172 16.41 6.42 26.42
N CYS A 173 15.57 7.06 25.60
CA CYS A 173 15.92 7.32 24.21
C CYS A 173 17.23 8.11 24.17
N TRP A 174 18.09 7.89 23.16
CA TRP A 174 19.50 8.34 23.12
C TRP A 174 19.75 9.87 23.06
N GLY A 175 18.92 10.69 23.70
CA GLY A 175 18.92 12.14 23.55
C GLY A 175 18.46 12.58 22.17
N GLY A 176 18.56 13.88 21.89
CA GLY A 176 18.06 14.52 20.68
C GLY A 176 16.55 14.75 20.68
N GLY A 177 15.95 15.03 21.84
CA GLY A 177 14.55 15.49 21.91
C GLY A 177 13.53 14.39 21.64
N THR A 178 13.96 13.14 21.77
CA THR A 178 13.11 11.96 21.60
C THR A 178 12.66 11.42 22.94
N ASP A 179 11.42 10.94 23.01
CA ASP A 179 10.86 10.24 24.16
C ASP A 179 10.24 8.91 23.72
N CYS A 180 9.95 8.05 24.68
CA CYS A 180 9.25 6.80 24.48
C CYS A 180 7.76 7.03 24.30
N LEU A 181 7.32 7.03 23.03
CA LEU A 181 5.93 7.28 22.67
C LEU A 181 5.22 5.96 22.33
N ASP A 182 4.03 5.77 22.92
CA ASP A 182 3.12 4.70 22.51
C ASP A 182 2.62 4.97 21.08
N THR A 183 2.88 4.05 20.16
CA THR A 183 2.50 4.16 18.76
C THR A 183 2.30 2.80 18.08
N GLU A 184 1.79 2.81 16.86
CA GLU A 184 1.66 1.65 16.00
C GLU A 184 2.81 1.65 14.99
N THR A 185 3.46 0.50 14.79
CA THR A 185 4.38 0.33 13.66
C THR A 185 3.61 0.15 12.35
N ARG A 186 4.27 0.33 11.19
CA ARG A 186 3.64 0.02 9.89
C ARG A 186 3.26 -1.45 9.79
N GLY A 187 3.96 -2.34 10.47
CA GLY A 187 3.57 -3.75 10.67
C GLY A 187 2.31 -3.98 11.52
N GLY A 188 1.65 -2.93 12.03
CA GLY A 188 0.42 -3.04 12.83
C GLY A 188 0.65 -3.43 14.28
N VAL A 189 1.89 -3.32 14.78
CA VAL A 189 2.23 -3.69 16.16
C VAL A 189 2.17 -2.45 17.06
N GLN A 190 1.37 -2.52 18.13
CA GLN A 190 1.36 -1.50 19.17
C GLN A 190 2.57 -1.65 20.08
N THR A 191 3.41 -0.62 20.16
CA THR A 191 4.67 -0.64 20.94
C THR A 191 5.08 0.78 21.35
N GLN A 192 6.15 0.88 22.13
CA GLN A 192 6.80 2.15 22.46
C GLN A 192 8.03 2.34 21.59
N VAL A 193 8.11 3.47 20.90
CA VAL A 193 9.20 3.80 19.99
C VAL A 193 9.78 5.16 20.38
N CYS A 194 11.11 5.25 20.35
CA CYS A 194 11.84 6.50 20.50
C CYS A 194 11.60 7.40 19.29
N LEU A 195 10.74 8.40 19.49
CA LEU A 195 10.35 9.38 18.49
C LEU A 195 10.43 10.79 19.08
N PRO A 196 10.54 11.84 18.25
CA PRO A 196 10.57 13.22 18.73
C PRO A 196 9.34 13.56 19.58
N SER A 197 9.55 14.21 20.74
CA SER A 197 8.48 14.48 21.73
C SER A 197 8.10 15.96 21.84
N SER A 198 8.96 16.86 21.38
CA SER A 198 8.73 18.31 21.32
C SER A 198 8.92 18.89 19.93
N SER A 199 9.13 18.04 18.93
CA SER A 199 9.39 18.42 17.54
C SER A 199 8.97 17.29 16.59
N THR A 200 9.25 17.42 15.30
CA THR A 200 9.07 16.38 14.27
C THR A 200 10.41 15.89 13.74
N CYS A 201 10.39 14.81 12.94
CA CYS A 201 11.63 14.30 12.34
C CYS A 201 12.19 15.24 11.26
N GLU A 202 11.32 15.94 10.53
CA GLU A 202 11.69 17.00 9.59
C GLU A 202 12.39 18.14 10.33
N ALA A 203 11.79 18.62 11.42
CA ALA A 203 12.36 19.70 12.23
C ALA A 203 13.72 19.34 12.83
N LEU A 204 13.90 18.10 13.31
CA LEU A 204 15.21 17.63 13.79
C LEU A 204 16.25 17.50 12.67
N THR A 205 15.82 17.16 11.45
CA THR A 205 16.70 17.10 10.27
C THR A 205 17.10 18.50 9.81
N ASP A 206 16.17 19.44 9.84
CA ASP A 206 16.41 20.84 9.46
C ASP A 206 17.29 21.58 10.46
N ALA A 207 17.23 21.19 11.74
CA ALA A 207 17.98 21.83 12.82
C ALA A 207 19.48 21.91 12.49
N GLY A 208 20.03 23.13 12.46
CA GLY A 208 21.44 23.40 12.18
C GLY A 208 21.87 23.24 10.71
N GLU A 209 21.04 22.67 9.84
CA GLU A 209 21.37 22.39 8.44
C GLU A 209 20.62 23.30 7.45
N THR A 210 19.39 23.68 7.78
CA THR A 210 18.49 24.45 6.91
C THR A 210 18.54 25.94 7.22
N HIS A 211 18.71 26.76 6.17
CA HIS A 211 18.61 28.21 6.26
C HIS A 211 17.15 28.65 6.20
N CYS A 212 16.78 29.60 7.05
CA CYS A 212 15.41 30.07 7.19
C CYS A 212 15.34 31.59 7.25
N ASP A 213 14.21 32.13 6.80
CA ASP A 213 13.82 33.54 6.97
C ASP A 213 12.72 33.68 8.05
N ALA A 214 11.94 32.62 8.30
CA ALA A 214 10.90 32.53 9.31
C ALA A 214 10.73 31.10 9.86
N ASP A 215 10.00 30.95 10.97
CA ASP A 215 9.76 29.64 11.62
C ASP A 215 9.05 28.64 10.70
N GLU A 216 8.17 29.13 9.82
CA GLU A 216 7.46 28.31 8.83
C GLU A 216 8.36 27.67 7.76
N ASP A 217 9.63 28.10 7.66
CA ASP A 217 10.63 27.48 6.79
C ASP A 217 11.30 26.25 7.43
N CYS A 218 11.01 25.97 8.70
CA CYS A 218 11.66 24.94 9.50
C CYS A 218 10.66 23.85 9.88
N GLY A 219 11.00 22.58 9.64
CA GLY A 219 10.16 21.46 10.02
C GLY A 219 8.99 21.23 9.08
N VAL A 220 7.86 20.77 9.63
CA VAL A 220 6.68 20.46 8.83
C VAL A 220 5.86 21.73 8.61
N PRO A 221 5.49 22.07 7.35
CA PRO A 221 4.67 23.24 7.07
C PRO A 221 3.38 23.27 7.90
N ASP A 222 3.03 24.45 8.40
CA ASP A 222 1.86 24.71 9.26
C ASP A 222 1.91 24.08 10.66
N LEU A 223 3.03 23.45 11.06
CA LEU A 223 3.28 23.01 12.43
C LEU A 223 4.24 23.97 13.15
N ASP A 224 4.08 24.07 14.47
CA ASP A 224 4.95 24.83 15.36
C ASP A 224 5.91 23.84 16.05
N ASP A 225 6.74 23.17 15.23
CA ASP A 225 7.62 22.06 15.62
C ASP A 225 9.12 22.42 15.52
N ALA A 226 9.43 23.60 14.97
CA ALA A 226 10.77 24.16 14.85
C ALA A 226 10.72 25.70 14.90
N VAL A 227 11.89 26.32 15.07
CA VAL A 227 12.06 27.77 15.15
C VAL A 227 13.25 28.23 14.32
N CYS A 228 13.12 29.38 13.66
CA CYS A 228 14.19 30.02 12.93
C CYS A 228 15.04 30.90 13.86
N SER A 229 16.23 30.41 14.23
CA SER A 229 17.14 31.13 15.14
C SER A 229 18.43 31.50 14.42
N GLY A 230 18.73 32.80 14.33
CA GLY A 230 19.96 33.27 13.70
C GLY A 230 20.09 32.95 12.20
N MET A 231 18.96 32.80 11.50
CA MET A 231 18.84 32.37 10.09
C MET A 231 19.13 30.88 9.84
N THR A 232 19.10 30.06 10.90
CA THR A 232 19.19 28.61 10.79
C THR A 232 18.04 27.98 11.58
N CYS A 233 17.48 26.90 11.06
CA CYS A 233 16.45 26.16 11.77
C CYS A 233 17.00 25.55 13.06
N SER A 234 16.14 25.47 14.06
CA SER A 234 16.42 24.95 15.39
C SER A 234 15.15 24.32 15.97
N VAL A 235 15.29 23.56 17.04
CA VAL A 235 14.18 22.96 17.79
C VAL A 235 14.19 23.47 19.21
N GLU A 236 13.00 23.59 19.82
CA GLU A 236 12.89 23.96 21.23
C GLU A 236 13.51 22.87 22.13
N CYS A 237 14.17 23.31 23.20
CA CYS A 237 14.84 22.43 24.15
C CYS A 237 14.68 22.93 25.58
N THR A 238 14.76 22.01 26.55
CA THR A 238 14.88 22.35 27.97
C THR A 238 16.28 22.00 28.52
N THR A 239 16.94 21.03 27.90
CA THR A 239 18.26 20.52 28.26
C THR A 239 19.07 20.20 27.00
N ASP A 240 20.40 20.10 27.12
CA ASP A 240 21.27 19.71 25.99
C ASP A 240 20.93 18.31 25.44
N ALA A 241 20.29 17.45 26.26
CA ALA A 241 19.83 16.14 25.83
C ALA A 241 18.64 16.22 24.86
N ASP A 242 17.99 17.36 24.72
CA ASP A 242 16.90 17.56 23.76
C ASP A 242 17.44 17.91 22.36
N CYS A 243 18.73 18.25 22.25
CA CYS A 243 19.31 18.76 21.03
C CYS A 243 19.93 17.68 20.14
N PRO A 244 19.72 17.75 18.80
CA PRO A 244 20.29 16.78 17.88
C PRO A 244 21.81 16.93 17.77
N GLY A 245 22.50 15.79 17.68
CA GLY A 245 23.93 15.75 17.39
C GLY A 245 24.80 16.31 18.52
N ALA A 246 25.51 17.41 18.22
CA ALA A 246 26.44 18.07 19.15
C ALA A 246 25.97 19.48 19.55
N MET A 247 24.70 19.82 19.28
CA MET A 247 24.11 21.08 19.69
C MET A 247 23.84 21.10 21.20
N GLU A 248 23.87 22.30 21.78
CA GLU A 248 23.53 22.55 23.18
C GLU A 248 22.28 23.42 23.26
N CYS A 249 21.62 23.39 24.41
CA CYS A 249 20.39 24.14 24.62
C CYS A 249 20.70 25.56 25.12
N PHE A 250 20.42 26.56 24.29
CA PHE A 250 20.66 27.98 24.60
C PHE A 250 19.38 28.79 24.43
N ASP A 251 18.96 29.49 25.49
CA ASP A 251 17.73 30.30 25.48
C ASP A 251 16.52 29.53 24.94
N ASP A 252 16.36 28.28 25.41
CA ASP A 252 15.28 27.34 25.06
C ASP A 252 15.29 26.83 23.59
N VAL A 253 16.38 27.04 22.84
CA VAL A 253 16.55 26.54 21.47
C VAL A 253 17.89 25.83 21.26
N CYS A 254 17.92 24.80 20.41
CA CYS A 254 19.14 24.06 20.10
C CYS A 254 20.08 24.82 19.16
N GLY A 255 21.32 25.04 19.58
CA GLY A 255 22.31 25.77 18.79
C GLY A 255 23.73 25.23 18.93
N GLY A 256 24.60 25.66 18.03
CA GLY A 256 26.06 25.50 18.16
C GLY A 256 26.73 26.84 18.42
N ASP A 257 27.79 26.84 19.24
CA ASP A 257 28.67 27.99 19.50
C ASP A 257 29.41 28.49 18.24
#